data_AF-A0A2S4VQD4-F1
#
_entry.id   AF-A0A2S4VQD4-F1
#
_cell.length_a   1.000
_cell.length_b   1.000
_cell.length_c   1.000
_cell.angle_alpha   90.00
_cell.angle_beta   90.00
_cell.angle_gamma   90.00
#
_symmetry.space_group_name_H-M   'P 1'
#
loop_
_entity.id
_entity.type
_entity.pdbx_description
1 polymer ?
#
loop_
_entity_poly.entity_id
_entity_poly.type
_entity_poly.pdbx_seq_one_letter_code
_entity_poly.pdbx_strand_id
1 'polypeptide(L)'
;MPIGAHDHYLKRCKEFTSNQLMHCISNIIIHVHGLFVDCSEYIKAAKLASIHPDDLKRRGWALLMKRHIPISAAGCNHSTNKAIQRFQPGSDFDFIRDEWEERVEAYSNHLESLTKLTHHRIRRRRDRTPLRKHVIELARFTIPLIKLTRILSKKISSKNTKILPFTLDTELNSETLSQLYDNTETIEDCCRLFIRRLVGSYNRNALEHDQAEMRGEIIAISQLLDSILLDLALHLIPLPVETDSSRRRRDFKTWISSFQVVWHRTTHNMLYILDKFEAENLPEPAPDR
;
A
#
# COMPACT_ATOMS: atom_id res chain seq x y z
N MET A 1 0.84 -9.67 -32.72
CA MET A 1 1.65 -10.29 -31.64
C MET A 1 0.72 -11.13 -30.78
N PRO A 2 1.18 -12.24 -30.17
CA PRO A 2 0.40 -12.93 -29.15
C PRO A 2 0.05 -11.94 -28.04
N ILE A 3 -1.20 -11.96 -27.57
CA ILE A 3 -1.77 -11.01 -26.61
C ILE A 3 -1.83 -11.70 -25.25
N GLY A 4 -1.49 -10.99 -24.17
CA GLY A 4 -1.81 -11.34 -22.77
C GLY A 4 -1.55 -12.78 -22.34
N ALA A 5 -2.51 -13.68 -22.60
CA ALA A 5 -2.53 -15.06 -22.14
C ALA A 5 -1.50 -16.00 -22.83
N HIS A 6 -0.96 -15.61 -23.99
CA HIS A 6 -0.15 -16.50 -24.84
C HIS A 6 1.28 -16.01 -25.09
N ASP A 7 1.80 -15.10 -24.26
CA ASP A 7 3.08 -14.44 -24.50
C ASP A 7 4.24 -14.94 -23.61
N HIS A 8 4.04 -16.01 -22.85
CA HIS A 8 5.02 -16.55 -21.88
C HIS A 8 6.43 -16.76 -22.48
N TYR A 9 6.53 -17.16 -23.76
CA TYR A 9 7.80 -17.40 -24.45
C TYR A 9 8.53 -16.12 -24.92
N LEU A 10 7.88 -14.96 -24.88
CA LEU A 10 8.43 -13.68 -25.37
C LEU A 10 9.44 -13.05 -24.41
N LYS A 11 9.65 -13.62 -23.21
CA LYS A 11 10.59 -13.11 -22.20
C LYS A 11 10.35 -11.61 -21.94
N ARG A 12 11.32 -10.74 -22.28
CA ARG A 12 11.20 -9.28 -22.05
C ARG A 12 10.27 -8.56 -23.03
N CYS A 13 9.84 -9.24 -24.08
CA CYS A 13 8.85 -8.74 -25.04
C CYS A 13 7.42 -9.14 -24.65
N LYS A 14 7.22 -9.75 -23.47
CA LYS A 14 5.90 -9.88 -22.86
C LYS A 14 5.27 -8.49 -22.72
N GLU A 15 3.96 -8.43 -22.90
CA GLU A 15 3.18 -7.20 -22.77
C GLU A 15 3.38 -6.56 -21.39
N PHE A 16 3.32 -7.36 -20.32
CA PHE A 16 3.58 -6.92 -18.96
C PHE A 16 4.96 -6.27 -18.82
N THR A 17 6.03 -6.99 -19.17
CA THR A 17 7.40 -6.49 -19.01
C THR A 17 7.64 -5.22 -19.82
N SER A 18 7.12 -5.17 -21.06
CA SER A 18 7.20 -3.99 -21.91
C SER A 18 6.49 -2.79 -21.27
N ASN A 19 5.26 -2.99 -20.76
CA ASN A 19 4.49 -1.94 -20.09
C ASN A 19 5.21 -1.42 -18.85
N GLN A 20 5.80 -2.31 -18.03
CA GLN A 20 6.53 -1.91 -16.83
C GLN A 20 7.83 -1.15 -17.15
N LEU A 21 8.55 -1.53 -18.21
CA LEU A 21 9.70 -0.78 -18.70
C LEU A 21 9.31 0.61 -19.22
N MET A 22 8.19 0.71 -19.94
CA MET A 22 7.64 1.99 -20.37
C MET A 22 7.20 2.85 -19.17
N HIS A 23 6.64 2.24 -18.13
CA HIS A 23 6.31 2.94 -16.89
C HIS A 23 7.57 3.51 -16.20
N CYS A 24 8.68 2.76 -16.19
CA CYS A 24 9.97 3.27 -15.70
C CYS A 24 10.44 4.51 -16.48
N ILE A 25 10.31 4.52 -17.80
CA ILE A 25 10.66 5.67 -18.64
C ILE A 25 9.76 6.87 -18.31
N SER A 26 8.45 6.64 -18.21
CA SER A 26 7.48 7.69 -17.85
C SER A 26 7.79 8.32 -16.49
N ASN A 27 8.16 7.51 -15.49
CA ASN A 27 8.54 8.01 -14.17
C ASN A 27 9.80 8.89 -14.20
N ILE A 28 10.80 8.53 -15.03
CA ILE A 28 11.97 9.40 -15.25
C ILE A 28 11.52 10.75 -15.81
N ILE A 29 10.67 10.76 -16.84
CA ILE A 29 10.19 12.00 -17.47
C ILE A 29 9.47 12.88 -16.45
N ILE A 30 8.59 12.29 -15.63
CA ILE A 30 7.85 13.01 -14.58
C ILE A 30 8.81 13.65 -13.57
N HIS A 31 9.80 12.90 -13.06
CA HIS A 31 10.72 13.41 -12.06
C HIS A 31 11.72 14.43 -12.61
N VAL A 32 12.20 14.25 -13.84
CA VAL A 32 13.04 15.23 -14.54
C VAL A 32 12.26 16.52 -14.75
N HIS A 33 11.02 16.44 -15.23
CA HIS A 33 10.15 17.60 -15.40
C HIS A 33 9.92 18.32 -14.06
N GLY A 34 9.61 17.58 -12.99
CA GLY A 34 9.45 18.14 -11.64
C GLY A 34 10.70 18.88 -11.15
N LEU A 35 11.89 18.33 -11.39
CA LEU A 35 13.16 18.99 -11.06
C LEU A 35 13.34 20.30 -11.84
N PHE A 36 13.04 20.32 -13.14
CA PHE A 36 13.09 21.55 -13.94
C PHE A 36 12.10 22.61 -13.45
N VAL A 37 10.89 22.22 -13.07
CA VAL A 37 9.90 23.12 -12.48
C VAL A 37 10.43 23.74 -11.18
N ASP A 38 10.95 22.92 -10.25
CA ASP A 38 11.49 23.42 -8.99
C ASP A 38 12.69 24.35 -9.19
N CYS A 39 13.57 24.04 -10.13
CA CYS A 39 14.70 24.90 -10.49
C CYS A 39 14.23 26.24 -11.07
N SER A 40 13.24 26.20 -11.97
CA SER A 40 12.65 27.40 -12.58
C SER A 40 12.00 28.30 -11.54
N GLU A 41 11.21 27.73 -10.62
CA GLU A 41 10.57 28.47 -9.53
C GLU A 41 11.60 29.06 -8.57
N TYR A 42 12.65 28.31 -8.23
CA TYR A 42 13.76 28.85 -7.44
C TYR A 42 14.48 30.01 -8.14
N ILE A 43 14.77 29.92 -9.45
CA ILE A 43 15.45 31.00 -10.19
C ILE A 43 14.60 32.28 -10.18
N LYS A 44 13.29 32.15 -10.41
CA LYS A 44 12.35 33.29 -10.31
C LYS A 44 12.35 33.87 -8.89
N ALA A 45 12.32 33.01 -7.87
CA ALA A 45 12.37 33.40 -6.47
C ALA A 45 13.64 34.13 -6.06
N ALA A 46 14.78 33.59 -6.45
CA ALA A 46 16.08 34.17 -6.19
C ALA A 46 16.22 35.55 -6.87
N LYS A 47 15.72 35.70 -8.10
CA LYS A 47 15.72 36.99 -8.81
C LYS A 47 14.83 38.03 -8.13
N LEU A 48 13.64 37.65 -7.67
CA LEU A 48 12.75 38.57 -6.96
C LEU A 48 13.32 38.98 -5.59
N ALA A 49 13.98 38.06 -4.90
CA ALA A 49 14.65 38.33 -3.63
C ALA A 49 15.90 39.21 -3.79
N SER A 50 16.62 39.11 -4.93
CA SER A 50 17.79 39.97 -5.19
C SER A 50 17.40 41.40 -5.56
N ILE A 51 16.26 41.61 -6.22
CA ILE A 51 15.73 42.95 -6.54
C ILE A 51 15.24 43.68 -5.28
N HIS A 52 14.69 42.95 -4.31
CA HIS A 52 14.16 43.51 -3.05
C HIS A 52 14.81 42.84 -1.84
N PRO A 53 16.08 43.17 -1.52
CA PRO A 53 16.85 42.46 -0.51
C PRO A 53 16.26 42.55 0.90
N ASP A 54 15.51 43.62 1.22
CA ASP A 54 14.90 43.83 2.53
C ASP A 54 13.55 43.10 2.72
N ASP A 55 12.99 42.52 1.66
CA ASP A 55 11.74 41.76 1.75
C ASP A 55 11.97 40.33 2.27
N LEU A 56 11.80 40.18 3.58
CA LEU A 56 11.94 38.90 4.28
C LEU A 56 11.00 37.81 3.74
N LYS A 57 9.81 38.16 3.21
CA LYS A 57 8.88 37.17 2.66
C LYS A 57 9.42 36.57 1.36
N ARG A 58 9.96 37.41 0.47
CA ARG A 58 10.56 36.95 -0.79
C ARG A 58 11.81 36.10 -0.56
N ARG A 59 12.63 36.50 0.41
CA ARG A 59 13.80 35.70 0.83
C ARG A 59 13.37 34.34 1.39
N GLY A 60 12.34 34.33 2.25
CA GLY A 60 11.76 33.10 2.79
C GLY A 60 11.21 32.18 1.71
N TRP A 61 10.50 32.72 0.72
CA TRP A 61 9.99 31.96 -0.42
C TRP A 61 11.12 31.37 -1.28
N ALA A 62 12.18 32.13 -1.58
CA ALA A 62 13.33 31.62 -2.32
C ALA A 62 14.05 30.47 -1.58
N LEU A 63 14.19 30.59 -0.25
CA LEU A 63 14.74 29.52 0.57
C LEU A 63 13.84 28.28 0.59
N LEU A 64 12.52 28.46 0.59
CA LEU A 64 11.56 27.36 0.49
C LEU A 64 11.71 26.64 -0.85
N MET A 65 11.65 27.36 -1.99
CA MET A 65 11.82 26.76 -3.31
C MET A 65 13.18 26.03 -3.45
N LYS A 66 14.25 26.62 -2.90
CA LYS A 66 15.58 25.97 -2.86
C LYS A 66 15.57 24.62 -2.15
N ARG A 67 14.73 24.43 -1.12
CA ARG A 67 14.61 23.15 -0.38
C ARG A 67 13.92 22.05 -1.19
N HIS A 68 13.14 22.39 -2.20
CA HIS A 68 12.45 21.40 -3.04
C HIS A 68 13.41 20.75 -4.04
N ILE A 69 14.40 21.49 -4.55
CA ILE A 69 15.41 21.01 -5.51
C ILE A 69 16.06 19.68 -5.08
N PRO A 70 16.64 19.51 -3.87
CA PRO A 70 17.25 18.25 -3.49
C PRO A 70 16.25 17.09 -3.38
N ILE A 71 14.99 17.37 -3.05
CA ILE A 71 13.93 16.34 -2.98
C ILE A 71 13.62 15.83 -4.40
N SER A 72 13.42 16.74 -5.34
CA SER A 72 13.18 16.39 -6.75
C SER A 72 14.39 15.74 -7.41
N ALA A 73 15.61 16.18 -7.07
CA ALA A 73 16.84 15.55 -7.53
C ALA A 73 16.99 14.11 -6.99
N ALA A 74 16.64 13.88 -5.73
CA ALA A 74 16.62 12.53 -5.15
C ALA A 74 15.60 11.62 -5.85
N GLY A 75 14.40 12.12 -6.14
CA GLY A 75 13.37 11.40 -6.91
C GLY A 75 13.85 11.03 -8.32
N CYS A 76 14.47 12.00 -9.03
CA CYS A 76 15.07 11.75 -10.34
C CYS A 76 16.14 10.64 -10.26
N ASN A 77 17.11 10.77 -9.36
CA ASN A 77 18.16 9.76 -9.18
C ASN A 77 17.60 8.38 -8.84
N HIS A 78 16.59 8.32 -7.97
CA HIS A 78 15.94 7.06 -7.62
C HIS A 78 15.28 6.40 -8.85
N SER A 79 14.49 7.16 -9.62
CA SER A 79 13.81 6.65 -10.82
C SER A 79 14.80 6.22 -11.92
N THR A 80 15.88 6.97 -12.12
CA THR A 80 16.94 6.62 -13.08
C THR A 80 17.65 5.34 -12.66
N ASN A 81 18.03 5.21 -11.39
CA ASN A 81 18.67 3.99 -10.88
C ASN A 81 17.74 2.77 -10.97
N LYS A 82 16.45 2.95 -10.63
CA LYS A 82 15.43 1.89 -10.75
C LYS A 82 15.30 1.45 -12.21
N ALA A 83 15.18 2.39 -13.14
CA ALA A 83 15.13 2.07 -14.57
C ALA A 83 16.40 1.33 -15.04
N ILE A 84 17.60 1.82 -14.70
CA ILE A 84 18.86 1.15 -15.08
C ILE A 84 18.86 -0.32 -14.62
N GLN A 85 18.46 -0.58 -13.38
CA GLN A 85 18.35 -1.94 -12.85
C GLN A 85 17.32 -2.78 -13.63
N ARG A 86 16.16 -2.20 -13.98
CA ARG A 86 15.08 -2.89 -14.70
C ARG A 86 15.39 -3.11 -16.18
N PHE A 87 16.26 -2.30 -16.78
CA PHE A 87 16.73 -2.49 -18.15
C PHE A 87 17.76 -3.62 -18.28
N GLN A 88 18.41 -4.03 -17.20
CA GLN A 88 19.28 -5.21 -17.18
C GLN A 88 18.47 -6.53 -17.24
N PRO A 89 19.08 -7.66 -17.65
CA PRO A 89 18.41 -8.97 -17.57
C PRO A 89 18.01 -9.27 -16.13
N GLY A 90 16.71 -9.47 -15.89
CA GLY A 90 16.13 -9.70 -14.56
C GLY A 90 14.83 -10.49 -14.66
N SER A 91 14.23 -10.78 -13.50
CA SER A 91 12.95 -11.50 -13.42
C SER A 91 11.78 -10.53 -13.50
N ASP A 92 10.69 -10.93 -14.17
CA ASP A 92 9.42 -10.19 -14.14
C ASP A 92 8.92 -10.01 -12.70
N PHE A 93 9.31 -10.93 -11.81
CA PHE A 93 8.98 -10.85 -10.39
C PHE A 93 9.59 -9.65 -9.68
N ASP A 94 10.69 -9.10 -10.19
CA ASP A 94 11.33 -7.97 -9.52
C ASP A 94 10.48 -6.69 -9.63
N PHE A 95 9.65 -6.55 -10.68
CA PHE A 95 8.66 -5.46 -10.76
C PHE A 95 7.59 -5.61 -9.68
N ILE A 96 7.05 -6.83 -9.50
CA ILE A 96 6.06 -7.12 -8.46
C ILE A 96 6.67 -6.88 -7.06
N ARG A 97 7.92 -7.28 -6.83
CA ARG A 97 8.60 -7.01 -5.56
C ARG A 97 8.73 -5.53 -5.23
N ASP A 98 9.06 -4.70 -6.22
CA ASP A 98 9.13 -3.26 -6.02
C ASP A 98 7.78 -2.70 -5.61
N GLU A 99 6.71 -3.19 -6.25
CA GLU A 99 5.35 -2.76 -5.93
C GLU A 99 4.96 -3.11 -4.49
N TRP A 100 5.27 -4.33 -4.05
CA TRP A 100 5.13 -4.73 -2.65
C TRP A 100 6.01 -3.91 -1.70
N GLU A 101 7.23 -3.54 -2.11
CA GLU A 101 8.16 -2.71 -1.33
C GLU A 101 7.58 -1.32 -1.08
N GLU A 102 7.03 -0.69 -2.11
CA GLU A 102 6.37 0.61 -2.02
C GLU A 102 5.16 0.56 -1.07
N ARG A 103 4.39 -0.54 -1.08
CA ARG A 103 3.26 -0.70 -0.14
C ARG A 103 3.67 -0.81 1.32
N VAL A 104 4.91 -1.24 1.62
CA VAL A 104 5.40 -1.28 3.02
C VAL A 104 5.37 0.12 3.64
N GLU A 105 5.72 1.15 2.87
CA GLU A 105 5.71 2.54 3.33
C GLU A 105 4.28 3.07 3.43
N ALA A 106 3.43 2.78 2.45
CA ALA A 106 2.01 3.15 2.49
C ALA A 106 1.32 2.59 3.76
N TYR A 107 1.52 1.31 4.08
CA TYR A 107 0.99 0.72 5.31
C TYR A 107 1.60 1.33 6.58
N SER A 108 2.84 1.83 6.52
CA SER A 108 3.44 2.55 7.67
C SER A 108 2.73 3.86 7.94
N ASN A 109 2.39 4.62 6.89
CA ASN A 109 1.61 5.86 6.97
C ASN A 109 0.17 5.62 7.47
N HIS A 110 -0.44 4.51 7.03
CA HIS A 110 -1.76 4.07 7.50
C HIS A 110 -1.76 3.75 9.00
N LEU A 111 -0.73 3.05 9.47
CA LEU A 111 -0.56 2.77 10.90
C LEU A 111 -0.35 4.05 11.70
N GLU A 112 0.40 5.02 11.19
CA GLU A 112 0.56 6.32 11.85
C GLU A 112 -0.79 7.06 11.96
N SER A 113 -1.58 7.06 10.89
CA SER A 113 -2.92 7.68 10.86
C SER A 113 -3.87 7.05 11.87
N LEU A 114 -3.94 5.71 11.91
CA LEU A 114 -4.72 4.96 12.91
C LEU A 114 -4.21 5.18 14.33
N THR A 115 -2.89 5.26 14.50
CA THR A 115 -2.27 5.54 15.81
C THR A 115 -2.67 6.93 16.29
N LYS A 116 -2.61 7.97 15.44
CA LYS A 116 -3.07 9.33 15.77
C LYS A 116 -4.55 9.34 16.17
N LEU A 117 -5.40 8.65 15.40
CA LEU A 117 -6.84 8.53 15.69
C LEU A 117 -7.10 7.87 17.05
N THR A 118 -6.41 6.76 17.35
CA THR A 118 -6.61 6.00 18.60
C THR A 118 -5.92 6.62 19.82
N HIS A 119 -4.82 7.36 19.63
CA HIS A 119 -4.05 8.06 20.67
C HIS A 119 -4.50 9.49 20.92
N HIS A 120 -5.55 9.97 20.25
CA HIS A 120 -6.27 11.21 20.60
C HIS A 120 -6.84 11.22 22.05
N ARG A 121 -6.56 10.14 22.82
CA ARG A 121 -6.74 9.88 24.25
C ARG A 121 -6.30 10.96 25.24
N ILE A 122 -5.39 11.88 24.91
CA ILE A 122 -4.75 12.68 25.97
C ILE A 122 -5.24 14.14 26.07
N ARG A 123 -5.66 14.81 24.97
CA ARG A 123 -5.85 16.27 25.01
C ARG A 123 -7.27 16.82 25.19
N ARG A 124 -8.36 16.07 24.97
CA ARG A 124 -9.73 16.60 25.15
C ARG A 124 -10.69 15.56 25.73
N ARG A 125 -10.83 15.54 27.05
CA ARG A 125 -11.83 14.72 27.78
C ARG A 125 -13.29 15.14 27.53
N ARG A 126 -13.55 16.28 26.90
CA ARG A 126 -14.88 16.91 26.83
C ARG A 126 -15.75 16.58 25.60
N ASP A 127 -15.24 15.92 24.54
CA ASP A 127 -15.98 15.77 23.26
C ASP A 127 -16.14 14.32 22.74
N ARG A 128 -16.42 13.34 23.61
CA ARG A 128 -16.55 11.92 23.21
C ARG A 128 -18.00 11.45 23.17
N THR A 129 -18.64 11.71 22.03
CA THR A 129 -19.91 11.07 21.65
C THR A 129 -19.77 9.55 21.60
N PRO A 130 -20.86 8.78 21.77
CA PRO A 130 -20.86 7.33 21.59
C PRO A 130 -20.26 6.89 20.25
N LEU A 131 -20.64 7.59 19.17
CA LEU A 131 -20.12 7.34 17.83
C LEU A 131 -18.59 7.46 17.75
N ARG A 132 -18.00 8.53 18.29
CA ARG A 132 -16.52 8.69 18.27
C ARG A 132 -15.81 7.61 19.07
N LYS A 133 -16.41 7.09 20.14
CA LYS A 133 -15.85 5.96 20.89
C LYS A 133 -15.84 4.70 20.03
N HIS A 134 -16.94 4.44 19.33
CA HIS A 134 -17.04 3.30 18.42
C HIS A 134 -16.04 3.39 17.27
N VAL A 135 -15.92 4.54 16.61
CA VAL A 135 -14.93 4.74 15.53
C VAL A 135 -13.49 4.54 16.02
N ILE A 136 -13.17 5.00 17.25
CA ILE A 136 -11.86 4.72 17.87
C ILE A 136 -11.66 3.22 18.10
N GLU A 137 -12.70 2.51 18.53
CA GLU A 137 -12.64 1.07 18.76
C GLU A 137 -12.42 0.31 17.45
N LEU A 138 -13.21 0.60 16.40
CA LEU A 138 -13.00 0.06 15.06
C LEU A 138 -11.56 0.32 14.58
N ALA A 139 -11.07 1.55 14.71
CA ALA A 139 -9.69 1.89 14.33
C ALA A 139 -8.62 1.07 15.07
N ARG A 140 -8.87 0.68 16.34
CA ARG A 140 -7.96 -0.22 17.07
C ARG A 140 -7.94 -1.63 16.49
N PHE A 141 -9.08 -2.14 16.03
CA PHE A 141 -9.18 -3.45 15.39
C PHE A 141 -8.65 -3.45 13.95
N THR A 142 -8.66 -2.30 13.27
CA THR A 142 -8.01 -2.12 11.96
C THR A 142 -6.48 -2.19 12.05
N ILE A 143 -5.87 -1.72 13.15
CA ILE A 143 -4.40 -1.70 13.30
C ILE A 143 -3.77 -3.09 13.10
N PRO A 144 -4.23 -4.17 13.75
CA PRO A 144 -3.76 -5.52 13.47
C PRO A 144 -3.85 -5.95 12.01
N LEU A 145 -4.96 -5.64 11.29
CA LEU A 145 -5.10 -5.98 9.87
C LEU A 145 -4.04 -5.29 9.02
N ILE A 146 -3.85 -3.98 9.21
CA ILE A 146 -2.82 -3.22 8.47
C ILE A 146 -1.40 -3.69 8.82
N LYS A 147 -1.18 -4.16 10.05
CA LYS A 147 0.10 -4.79 10.40
C LYS A 147 0.30 -6.10 9.64
N LEU A 148 -0.74 -6.92 9.49
CA LEU A 148 -0.67 -8.17 8.75
C LEU A 148 -0.40 -7.93 7.26
N THR A 149 -1.09 -6.98 6.62
CA THR A 149 -0.81 -6.61 5.22
C THR A 149 0.63 -6.12 5.06
N ARG A 150 1.11 -5.25 5.97
CA ARG A 150 2.52 -4.81 5.98
C ARG A 150 3.51 -5.97 6.14
N ILE A 151 3.20 -6.95 7.00
CA ILE A 151 4.04 -8.14 7.20
C ILE A 151 4.10 -8.96 5.91
N LEU A 152 2.97 -9.18 5.25
CA LEU A 152 2.90 -9.84 3.95
C LEU A 152 3.76 -9.09 2.92
N SER A 153 3.57 -7.78 2.77
CA SER A 153 4.34 -6.97 1.82
C SER A 153 5.84 -7.05 2.06
N LYS A 154 6.28 -6.91 3.32
CA LYS A 154 7.69 -7.08 3.70
C LYS A 154 8.23 -8.47 3.38
N LYS A 155 7.40 -9.51 3.55
CA LYS A 155 7.80 -10.89 3.26
C LYS A 155 7.99 -11.10 1.76
N ILE A 156 7.11 -10.55 0.93
CA ILE A 156 7.16 -10.68 -0.53
C ILE A 156 8.28 -9.81 -1.15
N SER A 157 8.43 -8.57 -0.69
CA SER A 157 9.45 -7.64 -1.20
C SER A 157 10.88 -7.98 -0.77
N SER A 158 11.05 -8.86 0.22
CA SER A 158 12.37 -9.24 0.74
C SER A 158 13.26 -9.82 -0.37
N LYS A 159 14.33 -9.08 -0.69
CA LYS A 159 15.43 -9.51 -1.58
C LYS A 159 16.39 -10.50 -0.89
N ASN A 160 16.22 -10.74 0.42
CA ASN A 160 17.06 -11.66 1.17
C ASN A 160 16.72 -13.13 0.86
N THR A 161 17.54 -13.75 0.02
CA THR A 161 17.44 -15.16 -0.39
C THR A 161 17.62 -16.15 0.76
N LYS A 162 18.09 -15.72 1.94
CA LYS A 162 18.18 -16.58 3.13
C LYS A 162 16.86 -16.69 3.89
N ILE A 163 15.98 -15.68 3.79
CA ILE A 163 14.74 -15.63 4.57
C ILE A 163 13.59 -16.29 3.83
N LEU A 164 13.54 -16.17 2.49
CA LEU A 164 12.57 -16.87 1.65
C LEU A 164 13.01 -16.78 0.16
N PRO A 165 13.77 -17.76 -0.36
CA PRO A 165 14.27 -17.73 -1.73
C PRO A 165 13.19 -18.24 -2.68
N PHE A 166 12.27 -17.37 -3.09
CA PHE A 166 11.27 -17.67 -4.12
C PHE A 166 11.45 -16.75 -5.34
N THR A 167 10.99 -17.25 -6.47
CA THR A 167 10.78 -16.52 -7.73
C THR A 167 9.42 -16.90 -8.27
N LEU A 168 8.91 -16.14 -9.25
CA LEU A 168 7.79 -16.61 -10.05
C LEU A 168 8.24 -17.67 -11.05
N ASP A 169 7.29 -18.51 -11.44
CA ASP A 169 7.43 -19.36 -12.62
C ASP A 169 7.81 -18.51 -13.84
N THR A 170 8.83 -18.92 -14.58
CA THR A 170 9.27 -18.22 -15.78
C THR A 170 8.25 -18.30 -16.92
N GLU A 171 7.32 -19.25 -16.85
CA GLU A 171 6.26 -19.48 -17.84
C GLU A 171 4.97 -18.70 -17.57
N LEU A 172 4.94 -17.78 -16.59
CA LEU A 172 3.78 -16.91 -16.40
C LEU A 172 3.59 -15.97 -17.59
N ASN A 173 2.34 -15.88 -18.04
CA ASN A 173 1.90 -14.96 -19.07
C ASN A 173 1.65 -13.56 -18.49
N SER A 174 1.49 -12.57 -19.37
CA SER A 174 1.28 -11.18 -18.95
C SER A 174 0.00 -10.95 -18.15
N GLU A 175 -1.06 -11.71 -18.43
CA GLU A 175 -2.33 -11.55 -17.71
C GLU A 175 -2.18 -11.89 -16.21
N THR A 176 -1.58 -13.03 -15.90
CA THR A 176 -1.32 -13.43 -14.51
C THR A 176 -0.33 -12.49 -13.83
N LEU A 177 0.69 -12.02 -14.55
CA LEU A 177 1.66 -11.05 -14.02
C LEU A 177 1.01 -9.71 -13.69
N SER A 178 0.15 -9.19 -14.56
CA SER A 178 -0.62 -7.97 -14.31
C SER A 178 -1.57 -8.15 -13.11
N GLN A 179 -2.29 -9.26 -13.02
CA GLN A 179 -3.15 -9.55 -11.86
C GLN A 179 -2.35 -9.55 -10.55
N LEU A 180 -1.21 -10.24 -10.51
CA LEU A 180 -0.34 -10.26 -9.33
C LEU A 180 0.21 -8.87 -8.97
N TYR A 181 0.43 -8.01 -9.96
CA TYR A 181 0.88 -6.63 -9.77
C TYR A 181 -0.27 -5.74 -9.26
N ASP A 182 -1.38 -5.68 -9.99
CA ASP A 182 -2.52 -4.80 -9.74
C ASP A 182 -3.23 -5.13 -8.42
N ASN A 183 -3.23 -6.42 -8.03
CA ASN A 183 -3.80 -6.84 -6.76
C ASN A 183 -3.11 -6.18 -5.55
N THR A 184 -1.82 -5.84 -5.67
CA THR A 184 -1.06 -5.20 -4.58
C THR A 184 -1.47 -3.75 -4.36
N GLU A 185 -1.76 -3.01 -5.44
CA GLU A 185 -2.31 -1.67 -5.39
C GLU A 185 -3.75 -1.72 -4.86
N THR A 186 -4.57 -2.61 -5.43
CA THR A 186 -5.99 -2.75 -5.08
C THR A 186 -6.19 -2.98 -3.58
N ILE A 187 -5.42 -3.88 -2.96
CA ILE A 187 -5.57 -4.16 -1.52
C ILE A 187 -5.14 -2.99 -0.63
N GLU A 188 -4.10 -2.25 -1.02
CA GLU A 188 -3.69 -1.04 -0.30
C GLU A 188 -4.74 0.06 -0.44
N ASP A 189 -5.30 0.24 -1.63
CA ASP A 189 -6.33 1.22 -1.90
C ASP A 189 -7.61 0.97 -1.09
N CYS A 190 -8.05 -0.29 -1.01
CA CYS A 190 -9.17 -0.64 -0.14
C CYS A 190 -8.87 -0.32 1.33
N CYS A 191 -7.66 -0.63 1.82
CA CYS A 191 -7.24 -0.28 3.17
C CYS A 191 -7.23 1.25 3.39
N ARG A 192 -6.68 2.00 2.44
CA ARG A 192 -6.58 3.46 2.47
C ARG A 192 -7.96 4.12 2.52
N LEU A 193 -8.88 3.67 1.67
CA LEU A 193 -10.26 4.18 1.64
C LEU A 193 -10.97 3.89 2.96
N PHE A 194 -10.86 2.66 3.48
CA PHE A 194 -11.45 2.29 4.77
C PHE A 194 -10.92 3.17 5.92
N ILE A 195 -9.61 3.39 6.00
CA ILE A 195 -9.00 4.25 7.03
C ILE A 195 -9.44 5.70 6.88
N ARG A 196 -9.48 6.22 5.64
CA ARG A 196 -9.94 7.59 5.37
C ARG A 196 -11.37 7.80 5.87
N ARG A 197 -12.26 6.82 5.66
CA ARG A 197 -13.64 6.84 6.16
C ARG A 197 -13.72 6.85 7.67
N LEU A 198 -12.89 6.05 8.36
CA LEU A 198 -12.82 6.07 9.83
C LEU A 198 -12.38 7.46 10.35
N VAL A 199 -11.35 8.04 9.75
CA VAL A 199 -10.86 9.38 10.11
C VAL A 199 -11.93 10.45 9.82
N GLY A 200 -12.58 10.38 8.67
CA GLY A 200 -13.66 11.27 8.27
C GLY A 200 -14.85 11.21 9.23
N SER A 201 -15.29 9.99 9.56
CA SER A 201 -16.39 9.74 10.49
C SER A 201 -16.10 10.28 11.89
N TYR A 202 -14.87 10.11 12.38
CA TYR A 202 -14.44 10.68 13.66
C TYR A 202 -14.48 12.21 13.67
N ASN A 203 -13.92 12.83 12.62
CA ASN A 203 -13.82 14.28 12.52
C ASN A 203 -15.20 14.94 12.42
N ARG A 204 -16.07 14.39 11.57
CA ARG A 204 -17.42 14.91 11.33
C ARG A 204 -18.42 14.54 12.42
N ASN A 205 -18.08 13.56 13.28
CA ASN A 205 -19.01 12.99 14.25
C ASN A 205 -20.32 12.51 13.58
N ALA A 206 -20.19 11.95 12.38
CA ALA A 206 -21.27 11.36 11.60
C ALA A 206 -20.66 10.18 10.85
N LEU A 207 -21.36 9.05 10.79
CA LEU A 207 -20.90 7.91 10.02
C LEU A 207 -20.89 8.28 8.54
N GLU A 208 -19.74 8.10 7.88
CA GLU A 208 -19.69 8.28 6.42
C GLU A 208 -20.36 7.13 5.68
N HIS A 209 -20.38 5.93 6.27
CA HIS A 209 -20.99 4.71 5.74
C HIS A 209 -21.78 4.04 6.87
N ASP A 210 -22.88 3.38 6.55
CA ASP A 210 -23.59 2.59 7.56
C ASP A 210 -22.77 1.32 7.93
N GLN A 211 -23.23 0.60 8.95
CA GLN A 211 -22.52 -0.60 9.41
C GLN A 211 -22.52 -1.72 8.37
N ALA A 212 -23.58 -1.86 7.56
CA ALA A 212 -23.66 -2.90 6.54
C ALA A 212 -22.64 -2.65 5.41
N GLU A 213 -22.45 -1.39 5.02
CA GLU A 213 -21.42 -0.97 4.08
C GLU A 213 -20.01 -1.24 4.64
N MET A 214 -19.73 -0.85 5.90
CA MET A 214 -18.43 -1.15 6.53
C MET A 214 -18.16 -2.65 6.61
N ARG A 215 -19.20 -3.44 6.92
CA ARG A 215 -19.12 -4.91 6.95
C ARG A 215 -18.77 -5.46 5.57
N GLY A 216 -19.43 -4.96 4.52
CA GLY A 216 -19.15 -5.32 3.13
C GLY A 216 -17.70 -5.03 2.73
N GLU A 217 -17.17 -3.86 3.13
CA GLU A 217 -15.77 -3.48 2.86
C GLU A 217 -14.76 -4.41 3.54
N ILE A 218 -14.97 -4.76 4.81
CA ILE A 218 -14.08 -5.68 5.55
C ILE A 218 -14.08 -7.06 4.89
N ILE A 219 -15.26 -7.55 4.48
CA ILE A 219 -15.40 -8.84 3.78
C ILE A 219 -14.68 -8.79 2.43
N ALA A 220 -14.88 -7.72 1.65
CA ALA A 220 -14.25 -7.56 0.35
C ALA A 220 -12.72 -7.52 0.46
N ILE A 221 -12.17 -6.79 1.44
CA ILE A 221 -10.72 -6.76 1.72
C ILE A 221 -10.22 -8.17 2.06
N SER A 222 -10.96 -8.92 2.88
CA SER A 222 -10.57 -10.28 3.24
C SER A 222 -10.57 -11.20 2.03
N GLN A 223 -11.61 -11.17 1.21
CA GLN A 223 -11.72 -12.00 0.00
C GLN A 223 -10.61 -11.69 -1.01
N LEU A 224 -10.30 -10.41 -1.20
CA LEU A 224 -9.19 -9.97 -2.05
C LEU A 224 -7.85 -10.52 -1.53
N LEU A 225 -7.60 -10.43 -0.22
CA LEU A 225 -6.39 -10.99 0.36
C LEU A 225 -6.32 -12.52 0.18
N ASP A 226 -7.44 -13.23 0.35
CA ASP A 226 -7.49 -14.68 0.15
C ASP A 226 -7.15 -15.07 -1.29
N SER A 227 -7.66 -14.32 -2.27
CA SER A 227 -7.30 -14.47 -3.69
C SER A 227 -5.81 -14.27 -3.90
N ILE A 228 -5.25 -13.17 -3.37
CA ILE A 228 -3.81 -12.87 -3.47
C ILE A 228 -2.97 -14.00 -2.88
N LEU A 229 -3.32 -14.50 -1.71
CA LEU A 229 -2.58 -15.56 -1.05
C LEU A 229 -2.65 -16.88 -1.82
N LEU A 230 -3.79 -17.17 -2.47
CA LEU A 230 -3.93 -18.30 -3.36
C LEU A 230 -3.01 -18.16 -4.58
N ASP A 231 -3.06 -17.01 -5.26
CA ASP A 231 -2.24 -16.74 -6.45
C ASP A 231 -0.74 -16.85 -6.12
N LEU A 232 -0.32 -16.27 -4.98
CA LEU A 232 1.05 -16.38 -4.49
C LEU A 232 1.44 -17.84 -4.20
N ALA A 233 0.55 -18.65 -3.60
CA ALA A 233 0.82 -20.05 -3.31
C ALA A 233 0.91 -20.94 -4.56
N LEU A 234 0.21 -20.55 -5.64
CA LEU A 234 0.19 -21.23 -6.93
C LEU A 234 1.44 -20.89 -7.75
N HIS A 235 1.79 -19.60 -7.82
CA HIS A 235 2.77 -19.09 -8.77
C HIS A 235 4.19 -18.91 -8.21
N LEU A 236 4.37 -18.88 -6.89
CA LEU A 236 5.71 -18.80 -6.30
C LEU A 236 6.40 -20.17 -6.23
N ILE A 237 7.58 -20.22 -6.84
CA ILE A 237 8.45 -21.40 -6.90
C ILE A 237 9.74 -21.12 -6.11
N PRO A 238 10.27 -22.10 -5.34
CA PRO A 238 11.57 -21.94 -4.68
C PRO A 238 12.70 -21.71 -5.69
N LEU A 239 13.64 -20.82 -5.38
CA LEU A 239 14.86 -20.67 -6.19
C LEU A 239 15.67 -21.98 -6.16
N PRO A 240 16.22 -22.41 -7.31
CA PRO A 240 17.10 -23.56 -7.38
C PRO A 240 18.40 -23.24 -6.62
N VAL A 241 18.58 -23.87 -5.46
CA VAL A 241 19.86 -23.92 -4.75
C VAL A 241 20.09 -25.39 -4.38
N GLU A 242 21.34 -25.83 -4.42
CA GLU A 242 21.83 -27.22 -4.48
C GLU A 242 21.31 -28.20 -3.42
N THR A 243 20.57 -27.77 -2.40
CA THR A 243 19.90 -28.68 -1.46
C THR A 243 18.61 -28.05 -0.89
N ASP A 244 17.53 -28.82 -0.92
CA ASP A 244 16.28 -28.61 -0.15
C ASP A 244 15.23 -27.58 -0.68
N SER A 245 14.98 -27.57 -1.99
CA SER A 245 13.88 -26.78 -2.61
C SER A 245 12.48 -27.22 -2.14
N SER A 246 12.27 -28.53 -1.95
CA SER A 246 10.98 -29.09 -1.53
C SER A 246 10.57 -28.64 -0.12
N ARG A 247 11.53 -28.58 0.81
CA ARG A 247 11.33 -28.11 2.17
C ARG A 247 10.94 -26.64 2.20
N ARG A 248 11.65 -25.79 1.47
CA ARG A 248 11.34 -24.35 1.39
C ARG A 248 9.95 -24.06 0.82
N ARG A 249 9.51 -24.84 -0.18
CA ARG A 249 8.14 -24.73 -0.71
C ARG A 249 7.10 -25.08 0.36
N ARG A 250 7.34 -26.15 1.12
CA ARG A 250 6.47 -26.54 2.24
C ARG A 250 6.44 -25.46 3.30
N ASP A 251 7.60 -24.95 3.71
CA ASP A 251 7.72 -23.89 4.73
C ASP A 251 6.96 -22.62 4.32
N PHE A 252 7.02 -22.24 3.03
CA PHE A 252 6.27 -21.09 2.53
C PHE A 252 4.75 -21.33 2.54
N LYS A 253 4.28 -22.47 2.05
CA LYS A 253 2.85 -22.81 2.09
C LYS A 253 2.32 -22.89 3.52
N THR A 254 3.09 -23.50 4.43
CA THR A 254 2.77 -23.54 5.86
C THR A 254 2.70 -22.14 6.46
N TRP A 255 3.60 -21.24 6.06
CA TRP A 255 3.55 -19.83 6.48
C TRP A 255 2.30 -19.12 5.95
N ILE A 256 1.94 -19.29 4.66
CA ILE A 256 0.70 -18.73 4.09
C ILE A 256 -0.52 -19.22 4.88
N SER A 257 -0.62 -20.54 5.12
CA SER A 257 -1.74 -21.10 5.88
C SER A 257 -1.80 -20.54 7.30
N SER A 258 -0.65 -20.41 7.97
CA SER A 258 -0.58 -19.81 9.31
C SER A 258 -1.00 -18.34 9.28
N PHE A 259 -0.60 -17.60 8.25
CA PHE A 259 -0.96 -16.20 8.05
C PHE A 259 -2.47 -16.03 7.81
N GLN A 260 -3.08 -16.86 6.95
CA GLN A 260 -4.52 -16.88 6.71
C GLN A 260 -5.33 -17.09 7.99
N VAL A 261 -4.92 -18.04 8.84
CA VAL A 261 -5.58 -18.29 10.13
C VAL A 261 -5.56 -17.04 11.03
N VAL A 262 -4.41 -16.35 11.11
CA VAL A 262 -4.29 -15.13 11.92
C VAL A 262 -5.11 -13.98 11.31
N TRP A 263 -5.11 -13.87 9.99
CA TRP A 263 -5.92 -12.90 9.25
C TRP A 263 -7.41 -13.08 9.54
N HIS A 264 -7.97 -14.26 9.25
CA HIS A 264 -9.39 -14.53 9.46
C HIS A 264 -9.83 -14.35 10.91
N ARG A 265 -8.99 -14.74 11.88
CA ARG A 265 -9.28 -14.48 13.30
C ARG A 265 -9.38 -12.98 13.59
N THR A 266 -8.47 -12.19 13.02
CA THR A 266 -8.47 -10.73 13.18
C THR A 266 -9.70 -10.09 12.55
N THR A 267 -10.03 -10.50 11.31
CA THR A 267 -11.22 -10.05 10.59
C THR A 267 -12.50 -10.41 11.32
N HIS A 268 -12.61 -11.65 11.83
CA HIS A 268 -13.76 -12.10 12.62
C HIS A 268 -13.95 -11.27 13.89
N ASN A 269 -12.87 -11.01 14.64
CA ASN A 269 -12.94 -10.16 15.82
C ASN A 269 -13.41 -8.74 15.49
N MET A 270 -12.99 -8.19 14.34
CA MET A 270 -13.41 -6.87 13.90
C MET A 270 -14.90 -6.83 13.53
N LEU A 271 -15.38 -7.85 12.80
CA LEU A 271 -16.79 -7.99 12.43
C LEU A 271 -17.67 -8.14 13.67
N TYR A 272 -17.26 -8.97 14.64
CA TYR A 272 -17.98 -9.14 15.91
C TYR A 272 -18.18 -7.82 16.67
N ILE A 273 -17.17 -6.95 16.67
CA ILE A 273 -17.25 -5.63 17.34
C ILE A 273 -18.16 -4.67 16.57
N LEU A 274 -18.16 -4.75 15.24
CA LEU A 274 -19.07 -3.99 14.40
C LEU A 274 -20.53 -4.38 14.69
N ASP A 275 -20.81 -5.68 14.77
CA ASP A 275 -22.16 -6.21 15.06
C ASP A 275 -22.60 -5.86 16.50
N LYS A 276 -21.69 -5.91 17.48
CA LYS A 276 -22.00 -5.53 18.87
C LYS A 276 -22.51 -4.10 19.00
N PHE A 277 -21.95 -3.17 18.23
CA PHE A 277 -22.40 -1.78 18.24
C PHE A 277 -23.79 -1.60 17.63
N GLU A 278 -24.20 -2.45 16.68
CA GLU A 278 -25.56 -2.43 16.13
C GLU A 278 -26.58 -2.76 17.23
N ALA A 279 -26.32 -3.83 17.98
CA ALA A 279 -27.17 -4.27 19.08
C ALA A 279 -27.31 -3.24 20.21
N GLU A 280 -26.27 -2.45 20.47
CA GLU A 280 -26.28 -1.40 21.51
C GLU A 280 -27.01 -0.11 21.08
N ASN A 281 -27.31 0.07 19.78
CA ASN A 281 -27.98 1.27 19.26
C ASN A 281 -29.39 1.02 18.67
N LEU A 282 -29.93 -0.20 18.80
CA LEU A 282 -31.33 -0.48 18.46
C LEU A 282 -32.28 0.23 19.45
N PRO A 283 -33.34 0.92 18.99
CA PRO A 283 -34.36 1.49 19.88
C PRO A 283 -35.01 0.38 20.73
N GLU A 284 -35.22 0.62 22.03
CA GLU A 284 -36.02 -0.29 22.87
C GLU A 284 -37.40 -0.50 22.21
N PRO A 285 -37.90 -1.75 22.16
CA PRO A 285 -39.26 -1.98 21.68
C PRO A 285 -40.24 -1.19 22.56
N ALA A 286 -41.15 -0.46 21.91
CA ALA A 286 -42.15 0.33 22.60
C ALA A 286 -42.90 -0.56 23.60
N PRO A 287 -43.10 -0.12 24.86
CA PRO A 287 -43.82 -0.92 25.82
C PRO A 287 -45.23 -1.19 25.30
N ASP A 288 -45.59 -2.47 25.25
CA ASP A 288 -46.94 -2.92 24.90
C ASP A 288 -47.96 -2.14 25.74
N ARG A 289 -48.86 -1.45 25.06
CA ARG A 289 -50.00 -0.73 25.66
C ARG A 289 -51.20 -1.64 25.80
#